data_AF-A0A960TAH4-F1
#
_entry.id   AF-A0A960TAH4-F1
#
_cell.length_a   1.000
_cell.length_b   1.000
_cell.length_c   1.000
_cell.angle_alpha   90.00
_cell.angle_beta   90.00
_cell.angle_gamma   90.00
#
_symmetry.space_group_name_H-M   'P 1'
#
loop_
_entity.id
_entity.type
_entity.pdbx_description
1 polymer ?
#
loop_
_entity_poly.entity_id
_entity_poly.type
_entity_poly.pdbx_seq_one_letter_code
_entity_poly.pdbx_strand_id
1 'polypeptide(L)'
;MIHFSPSGYIRGALAISFCLPILLSLHCGYLNGNALSGTEWICGDAFDPQEGSAMPFPDASQKPTEGMVREVYHRDGELETFDAVTGDSLLEEEAEGMRWRLISRDGKQILQVDVKFEGEWSKEEEAPPYVVVELNENRFHTVLDHTWSDGYKQYHEAKCSRMD
;
A
#
# COMPACT_ATOMS: atom_id res chain seq x y z
N MET A 1 -38.75 -73.89 22.95
CA MET A 1 -39.91 -73.17 23.50
C MET A 1 -39.36 -71.97 24.28
N ILE A 2 -39.56 -70.75 23.76
CA ILE A 2 -39.89 -69.47 24.45
C ILE A 2 -39.16 -69.18 25.79
N HIS A 3 -38.50 -68.05 26.08
CA HIS A 3 -38.28 -66.74 25.45
C HIS A 3 -37.33 -65.91 26.37
N PHE A 4 -36.90 -64.76 25.83
CA PHE A 4 -36.55 -63.50 26.48
C PHE A 4 -35.16 -63.27 27.13
N SER A 5 -34.40 -62.46 26.38
CA SER A 5 -33.37 -61.48 26.80
C SER A 5 -33.95 -60.42 27.77
N PRO A 6 -33.14 -59.63 28.50
CA PRO A 6 -32.49 -58.49 27.84
C PRO A 6 -31.13 -58.02 28.40
N SER A 7 -30.47 -57.18 27.58
CA SER A 7 -29.66 -56.01 27.96
C SER A 7 -28.18 -56.19 28.34
N GLY A 8 -27.31 -55.81 27.40
CA GLY A 8 -25.91 -55.48 27.64
C GLY A 8 -25.17 -55.05 26.36
N TYR A 9 -25.50 -53.89 25.79
CA TYR A 9 -24.78 -53.28 24.67
C TYR A 9 -24.44 -51.82 24.99
N ILE A 10 -23.15 -51.50 25.15
CA ILE A 10 -22.51 -50.22 24.78
C ILE A 10 -21.06 -50.57 24.40
N ARG A 11 -20.77 -50.93 23.14
CA ARG A 11 -20.20 -50.06 22.10
C ARG A 11 -19.03 -49.20 22.61
N GLY A 12 -17.81 -49.74 22.47
CA GLY A 12 -16.58 -48.97 22.52
C GLY A 12 -16.56 -47.94 21.39
N ALA A 13 -16.24 -46.70 21.74
CA ALA A 13 -16.08 -45.60 20.79
C ALA A 13 -14.74 -44.91 21.04
N LEU A 14 -13.98 -44.83 19.95
CA LEU A 14 -13.11 -43.75 19.51
C LEU A 14 -12.14 -43.09 20.51
N ALA A 15 -10.84 -43.20 20.18
CA ALA A 15 -10.01 -42.00 20.03
C ALA A 15 -8.95 -42.28 18.95
N ILE A 16 -9.29 -41.95 17.70
CA ILE A 16 -8.35 -41.87 16.59
C ILE A 16 -7.56 -40.58 16.82
N SER A 17 -6.34 -40.68 17.34
CA SER A 17 -5.43 -39.54 17.44
C SER A 17 -4.83 -39.32 16.05
N PHE A 18 -5.52 -38.50 15.26
CA PHE A 18 -5.02 -37.94 14.01
C PHE A 18 -3.87 -36.97 14.33
N CYS A 19 -2.62 -37.38 14.15
CA CYS A 19 -1.52 -36.46 13.91
C CYS A 19 -1.66 -35.92 12.48
N LEU A 20 -2.53 -34.92 12.31
CA LEU A 20 -2.61 -34.11 11.09
C LEU A 20 -1.34 -33.25 11.00
N PRO A 21 -0.76 -33.09 9.80
CA PRO A 21 0.57 -32.54 9.62
C PRO A 21 0.52 -31.03 9.85
N ILE A 22 1.59 -30.52 10.47
CA ILE A 22 1.91 -29.09 10.48
C ILE A 22 2.17 -28.72 9.01
N LEU A 23 1.11 -28.28 8.31
CA LEU A 23 1.24 -27.44 7.14
C LEU A 23 1.99 -26.20 7.60
N LEU A 24 3.32 -26.23 7.45
CA LEU A 24 4.15 -25.05 7.43
C LEU A 24 3.53 -24.10 6.43
N SER A 25 2.86 -23.11 7.00
CA SER A 25 2.30 -21.97 6.32
C SER A 25 3.46 -21.25 5.67
N LEU A 26 3.73 -21.59 4.41
CA LEU A 26 4.23 -20.64 3.42
C LEU A 26 3.26 -19.46 3.44
N HIS A 27 3.41 -18.56 4.41
CA HIS A 27 3.01 -17.17 4.25
C HIS A 27 3.99 -16.60 3.21
N CYS A 28 3.79 -17.01 1.95
CA CYS A 28 4.07 -16.13 0.84
C CYS A 28 3.39 -14.82 1.21
N GLY A 29 4.18 -13.81 1.55
CA GLY A 29 3.72 -12.45 1.74
C GLY A 29 3.11 -11.99 0.43
N TYR A 30 1.84 -12.35 0.21
CA TYR A 30 0.96 -11.56 -0.61
C TYR A 30 0.89 -10.22 0.13
N LEU A 31 1.69 -9.27 -0.35
CA LEU A 31 1.49 -7.86 -0.04
C LEU A 31 0.00 -7.59 -0.31
N ASN A 32 -0.76 -7.48 0.78
CA ASN A 32 -2.18 -7.20 0.71
C ASN A 32 -2.33 -5.91 -0.10
N GLY A 33 -3.20 -5.91 -1.13
CA GLY A 33 -3.52 -4.71 -1.92
C GLY A 33 -4.11 -3.54 -1.13
N ASN A 34 -4.11 -3.62 0.21
CA ASN A 34 -4.61 -2.66 1.18
C ASN A 34 -3.51 -2.12 2.11
N ALA A 35 -2.21 -2.34 1.86
CA ALA A 35 -1.15 -1.93 2.79
C ALA A 35 -1.12 -0.40 3.05
N LEU A 36 -1.56 0.40 2.08
CA LEU A 36 -1.77 1.85 2.22
C LEU A 36 -3.18 2.22 2.72
N SER A 37 -4.15 1.31 2.69
CA SER A 37 -5.56 1.65 2.93
C SER A 37 -5.85 2.04 4.38
N GLY A 38 -6.35 3.27 4.58
CA GLY A 38 -6.65 3.83 5.89
C GLY A 38 -5.40 4.11 6.71
N THR A 39 -4.34 4.63 6.08
CA THR A 39 -3.05 4.90 6.72
C THR A 39 -2.54 6.29 6.37
N GLU A 40 -1.67 6.81 7.24
CA GLU A 40 -1.05 8.12 7.12
C GLU A 40 0.48 7.96 7.13
N TRP A 41 1.17 8.79 6.35
CA TRP A 41 2.60 8.67 6.11
C TRP A 41 3.26 10.03 6.08
N ILE A 42 4.51 10.07 6.55
CA ILE A 42 5.43 11.17 6.32
C ILE A 42 6.40 10.74 5.23
N CYS A 43 6.58 11.59 4.23
CA CYS A 43 7.36 11.33 3.03
C CYS A 43 8.46 12.38 2.88
N GLY A 44 9.64 11.90 2.51
CA GLY A 44 10.63 12.74 1.84
C GLY A 44 10.52 12.52 0.35
N ASP A 45 10.61 13.60 -0.42
CA ASP A 45 10.53 13.60 -1.87
C ASP A 45 11.82 14.15 -2.50
N ALA A 46 12.17 13.60 -3.66
CA ALA A 46 13.29 14.08 -4.46
C ALA A 46 12.94 14.12 -5.94
N PHE A 47 13.33 15.20 -6.61
CA PHE A 47 13.12 15.43 -8.05
C PHE A 47 14.42 15.24 -8.88
N ASP A 48 15.53 14.89 -8.22
CA ASP A 48 16.79 14.49 -8.85
C ASP A 48 17.18 13.04 -8.49
N PRO A 49 17.64 12.21 -9.45
CA PRO A 49 18.00 10.81 -9.20
C PRO A 49 19.10 10.56 -8.15
N GLN A 50 20.09 11.44 -8.07
CA GLN A 50 21.19 11.29 -7.12
C GLN A 50 20.72 11.63 -5.71
N GLU A 51 19.90 12.69 -5.58
CA GLU A 51 19.27 13.07 -4.32
C GLU A 51 18.31 11.99 -3.82
N GLY A 52 17.42 11.49 -4.69
CA GLY A 52 16.46 10.44 -4.35
C GLY A 52 17.13 9.16 -3.84
N SER A 53 18.13 8.67 -4.57
CA SER A 53 18.87 7.47 -4.18
C SER A 53 19.54 7.59 -2.81
N ALA A 54 20.06 8.78 -2.47
CA ALA A 54 20.74 9.05 -1.20
C ALA A 54 19.78 9.42 -0.06
N MET A 55 18.53 9.80 -0.38
CA MET A 55 17.54 10.23 0.59
C MET A 55 17.20 9.09 1.58
N PRO A 56 17.29 9.33 2.90
CA PRO A 56 16.86 8.37 3.90
C PRO A 56 15.33 8.32 3.97
N PHE A 57 14.79 7.25 4.54
CA PHE A 57 13.41 7.29 5.01
C PHE A 57 13.27 8.32 6.15
N PRO A 58 12.20 9.13 6.17
CA PRO A 58 11.96 10.07 7.27
C PRO A 58 11.70 9.32 8.59
N ASP A 59 12.10 9.91 9.71
CA ASP A 59 11.79 9.40 11.05
C ASP A 59 10.46 10.00 11.51
N ALA A 60 9.40 9.19 11.49
CA ALA A 60 8.05 9.60 11.88
C ALA A 60 7.93 10.04 13.36
N SER A 61 8.93 9.73 14.21
CA SER A 61 8.96 10.19 15.60
C SER A 61 9.50 11.61 15.79
N GLN A 62 10.11 12.18 14.74
CA GLN A 62 10.69 13.52 14.76
C GLN A 62 9.72 14.55 14.19
N LYS A 63 9.98 15.83 14.49
CA LYS A 63 9.23 16.92 13.85
C LYS A 63 9.56 16.95 12.35
N PRO A 64 8.56 17.10 11.47
CA PRO A 64 8.79 17.28 10.04
C PRO A 64 9.68 18.49 9.76
N THR A 65 10.45 18.40 8.68
CA THR A 65 11.27 19.49 8.15
C THR A 65 10.70 19.99 6.83
N GLU A 66 11.14 21.17 6.39
CA GLU A 66 10.75 21.76 5.11
C GLU A 66 10.94 20.76 3.95
N GLY A 67 9.95 20.71 3.06
CA GLY A 67 9.93 19.81 1.90
C GLY A 67 9.43 18.39 2.20
N MET A 68 9.08 18.06 3.45
CA MET A 68 8.40 16.79 3.74
C MET A 68 6.91 16.88 3.46
N VAL A 69 6.36 15.78 2.94
CA VAL A 69 4.94 15.66 2.59
C VAL A 69 4.26 14.69 3.53
N ARG A 70 3.05 15.04 3.98
CA ARG A 70 2.17 14.13 4.73
C ARG A 70 1.11 13.59 3.77
N GLU A 71 1.07 12.28 3.60
CA GLU A 71 0.12 11.61 2.71
C GLU A 71 -0.89 10.79 3.52
N VAL A 72 -2.18 10.97 3.21
CA VAL A 72 -3.29 10.25 3.84
C VAL A 72 -4.01 9.42 2.79
N TYR A 73 -3.94 8.10 2.94
CA TYR A 73 -4.55 7.13 2.03
C TYR A 73 -5.85 6.60 2.65
N HIS A 74 -6.98 7.10 2.18
CA HIS A 74 -8.29 6.73 2.73
C HIS A 74 -8.74 5.34 2.30
N ARG A 75 -9.69 4.77 3.04
CA ARG A 75 -10.21 3.40 2.77
C ARG A 75 -11.13 3.31 1.55
N ASP A 76 -11.77 4.41 1.20
CA ASP A 76 -12.60 4.57 0.00
C ASP A 76 -11.79 4.82 -1.28
N GLY A 77 -10.48 5.01 -1.15
CA GLY A 77 -9.56 5.24 -2.25
C GLY A 77 -9.21 6.71 -2.47
N GLU A 78 -9.69 7.65 -1.64
CA GLU A 78 -9.24 9.04 -1.69
C GLU A 78 -7.79 9.18 -1.18
N LEU A 79 -7.06 10.12 -1.76
CA LEU A 79 -5.70 10.52 -1.34
C LEU A 79 -5.73 12.00 -1.00
N GLU A 80 -5.11 12.36 0.12
CA GLU A 80 -4.81 13.75 0.46
C GLU A 80 -3.32 13.90 0.70
N THR A 81 -2.74 15.00 0.22
CA THR A 81 -1.34 15.36 0.43
C THR A 81 -1.25 16.74 1.06
N PHE A 82 -0.36 16.89 2.04
CA PHE A 82 -0.20 18.12 2.81
C PHE A 82 1.28 18.45 2.99
N ASP A 83 1.61 19.73 3.10
CA ASP A 83 2.90 20.13 3.63
C ASP A 83 2.98 19.65 5.09
N ALA A 84 4.01 18.86 5.41
CA ALA A 84 4.09 18.24 6.73
C ALA A 84 4.43 19.24 7.86
N VAL A 85 4.92 20.44 7.53
CA VAL A 85 5.27 21.48 8.48
C VAL A 85 4.09 22.43 8.73
N THR A 86 3.43 22.90 7.67
CA THR A 86 2.34 23.89 7.78
C THR A 86 0.97 23.22 7.90
N GLY A 87 0.82 22.00 7.37
CA GLY A 87 -0.46 21.31 7.27
C GLY A 87 -1.34 21.80 6.12
N ASP A 88 -0.83 22.70 5.27
CA ASP A 88 -1.55 23.19 4.10
C ASP A 88 -1.71 22.07 3.07
N SER A 89 -2.86 22.06 2.39
CA SER A 89 -3.09 21.13 1.28
C SER A 89 -2.10 21.38 0.15
N LEU A 90 -1.53 20.31 -0.41
CA LEU A 90 -0.69 20.35 -1.61
C LEU A 90 -1.48 20.02 -2.88
N LEU A 91 -2.80 19.88 -2.79
CA LEU A 91 -3.67 19.79 -3.94
C LEU A 91 -3.58 21.09 -4.75
N GLU A 92 -3.36 20.97 -6.07
CA GLU A 92 -3.32 22.11 -6.99
C GLU A 92 -4.64 22.91 -6.94
N GLU A 93 -4.58 24.23 -7.17
CA GLU A 93 -5.73 25.14 -6.99
C GLU A 93 -6.94 24.72 -7.84
N GLU A 94 -6.70 24.20 -9.04
CA GLU A 94 -7.72 23.72 -9.96
C GLU A 94 -8.14 22.27 -9.74
N ALA A 95 -7.41 21.52 -8.90
CA ALA A 95 -7.71 20.12 -8.63
C ALA A 95 -8.84 19.99 -7.59
N GLU A 96 -9.83 19.15 -7.91
CA GLU A 96 -10.99 18.89 -7.04
C GLU A 96 -10.77 17.73 -6.07
N GLY A 97 -9.72 16.93 -6.28
CA GLY A 97 -9.36 15.81 -5.40
C GLY A 97 -8.41 14.81 -6.06
N MET A 98 -7.94 13.86 -5.25
CA MET A 98 -7.07 12.77 -5.71
C MET A 98 -7.61 11.42 -5.23
N ARG A 99 -7.33 10.37 -6.01
CA ARG A 99 -7.58 9.00 -5.61
C ARG A 99 -6.36 8.14 -5.92
N TRP A 100 -6.22 7.05 -5.17
CA TRP A 100 -5.10 6.14 -5.32
C TRP A 100 -5.57 4.71 -5.54
N ARG A 101 -4.70 3.91 -6.17
CA ARG A 101 -4.86 2.46 -6.24
C ARG A 101 -3.50 1.78 -6.47
N LEU A 102 -3.35 0.58 -5.94
CA LEU A 102 -2.23 -0.30 -6.26
C LEU A 102 -2.64 -1.23 -7.41
N ILE A 103 -1.94 -1.14 -8.54
CA ILE A 103 -2.15 -2.02 -9.69
C ILE A 103 -0.90 -2.85 -9.97
N SER A 104 -1.07 -3.95 -10.69
CA SER A 104 0.04 -4.76 -11.21
C SER A 104 0.13 -4.57 -12.71
N ARG A 105 1.27 -4.08 -13.20
CA ARG A 105 1.55 -3.87 -14.63
C ARG A 105 2.97 -4.35 -14.92
N ASP A 106 3.13 -5.18 -15.95
CA ASP A 106 4.42 -5.73 -16.38
C ASP A 106 5.24 -6.41 -15.27
N GLY A 107 4.55 -7.08 -14.35
CA GLY A 107 5.16 -7.76 -13.20
C GLY A 107 5.66 -6.83 -12.09
N LYS A 108 5.37 -5.52 -12.19
CA LYS A 108 5.68 -4.52 -11.16
C LYS A 108 4.39 -4.08 -10.47
N GLN A 109 4.51 -3.75 -9.18
CA GLN A 109 3.46 -3.04 -8.45
C GLN A 109 3.60 -1.54 -8.70
N ILE A 110 2.50 -0.89 -9.07
CA ILE A 110 2.43 0.54 -9.39
C ILE A 110 1.46 1.20 -8.41
N LEU A 111 1.88 2.30 -7.80
CA LEU A 111 1.00 3.24 -7.15
C LEU A 111 0.46 4.20 -8.23
N GLN A 112 -0.82 4.07 -8.55
CA GLN A 112 -1.46 5.00 -9.45
C GLN A 112 -2.19 6.05 -8.63
N VAL A 113 -1.92 7.31 -8.93
CA VAL A 113 -2.63 8.48 -8.40
C VAL A 113 -3.36 9.13 -9.55
N ASP A 114 -4.69 9.24 -9.45
CA ASP A 114 -5.50 10.00 -10.38
C ASP A 114 -5.94 11.30 -9.72
N VAL A 115 -5.84 12.41 -10.46
CA VAL A 115 -6.25 13.74 -10.01
C VAL A 115 -7.53 14.14 -10.75
N LYS A 116 -8.46 14.79 -10.07
CA LYS A 116 -9.72 15.25 -10.65
C LYS A 116 -9.63 16.72 -11.01
N PHE A 117 -9.91 17.06 -12.27
CA PHE A 117 -9.97 18.43 -12.78
C PHE A 117 -11.28 18.64 -13.53
N GLU A 118 -11.97 19.75 -13.27
CA GLU A 118 -13.22 20.12 -13.97
C GLU A 118 -14.27 18.99 -14.01
N GLY A 119 -14.42 18.25 -12.91
CA GLY A 119 -15.33 17.12 -12.80
C GLY A 119 -14.85 15.79 -13.40
N GLU A 120 -13.72 15.75 -14.10
CA GLU A 120 -13.17 14.57 -14.77
C GLU A 120 -11.90 14.05 -14.09
N TRP A 121 -11.71 12.73 -14.05
CA TRP A 121 -10.49 12.11 -13.52
C TRP A 121 -9.42 12.02 -14.62
N SER A 122 -8.16 12.27 -14.26
CA SER A 122 -7.01 12.05 -15.12
C SER A 122 -7.00 10.62 -15.67
N LYS A 123 -6.59 10.45 -16.94
CA LYS A 123 -6.57 9.13 -17.58
C LYS A 123 -5.34 8.34 -17.16
N GLU A 124 -5.49 7.02 -17.06
CA GLU A 124 -4.39 6.10 -16.74
C GLU A 124 -3.25 6.15 -17.78
N GLU A 125 -3.56 6.46 -19.03
CA GLU A 125 -2.59 6.63 -20.12
C GLU A 125 -1.74 7.90 -19.95
N GLU A 126 -2.19 8.83 -19.12
CA GLU A 126 -1.56 10.11 -18.81
C GLU A 126 -0.90 10.10 -17.41
N ALA A 127 -0.99 9.00 -16.66
CA ALA A 127 -0.38 8.89 -15.34
C ALA A 127 0.95 8.11 -15.44
N PRO A 128 2.11 8.78 -15.35
CA PRO A 128 3.39 8.10 -15.34
C PRO A 128 3.47 7.16 -14.11
N PRO A 129 3.99 5.93 -14.27
CA PRO A 129 3.88 4.92 -13.23
C PRO A 129 4.84 5.19 -12.07
N TYR A 130 4.30 5.45 -10.88
CA TYR A 130 5.08 5.35 -9.64
C TYR A 130 5.30 3.87 -9.31
N VAL A 131 6.47 3.35 -9.67
CA VAL A 131 6.85 1.96 -9.37
C VAL A 131 7.08 1.83 -7.87
N VAL A 132 6.36 0.93 -7.22
CA VAL A 132 6.56 0.59 -5.81
C VAL A 132 7.80 -0.29 -5.70
N VAL A 133 8.86 0.25 -5.12
CA VAL A 133 10.13 -0.45 -4.89
C VAL A 133 10.09 -1.24 -3.57
N GLU A 134 9.46 -0.65 -2.55
CA GLU A 134 9.25 -1.27 -1.26
C GLU A 134 7.88 -0.87 -0.71
N LEU A 135 7.16 -1.83 -0.10
CA LEU A 135 5.93 -1.57 0.63
C LEU A 135 5.80 -2.60 1.74
N ASN A 136 5.75 -2.14 2.98
CA ASN A 136 5.49 -2.97 4.15
C ASN A 136 4.68 -2.18 5.19
N GLU A 137 4.51 -2.75 6.39
CA GLU A 137 3.68 -2.16 7.43
C GLU A 137 4.17 -0.81 7.95
N ASN A 138 5.47 -0.50 7.79
CA ASN A 138 6.13 0.64 8.43
C ASN A 138 6.69 1.67 7.43
N ARG A 139 6.98 1.26 6.19
CA ARG A 139 7.55 2.15 5.17
C ARG A 139 7.14 1.75 3.76
N PHE A 140 7.12 2.72 2.86
CA PHE A 140 7.02 2.48 1.43
C PHE A 140 7.93 3.42 0.63
N HIS A 141 8.29 2.99 -0.57
CA HIS A 141 9.19 3.69 -1.48
C HIS A 141 8.66 3.57 -2.90
N THR A 142 8.45 4.71 -3.56
CA THR A 142 8.04 4.77 -4.97
C THR A 142 9.06 5.54 -5.82
N VAL A 143 9.17 5.13 -7.08
CA VAL A 143 10.00 5.81 -8.08
C VAL A 143 9.20 6.00 -9.36
N LEU A 144 9.12 7.23 -9.82
CA LEU A 144 8.75 7.64 -11.16
C LEU A 144 10.04 8.05 -11.87
N ASP A 145 10.38 7.34 -12.94
CA ASP A 145 11.43 7.73 -13.89
C ASP A 145 10.83 7.51 -15.28
N HIS A 146 10.34 8.60 -15.87
CA HIS A 146 9.57 8.56 -17.10
C HIS A 146 10.10 9.53 -18.15
N THR A 147 10.16 9.04 -19.40
CA THR A 147 10.42 9.88 -20.58
C THR A 147 9.19 9.84 -21.47
N TRP A 148 8.57 10.99 -21.65
CA TRP A 148 7.38 11.19 -22.48
C TRP A 148 7.72 11.13 -23.97
N SER A 149 6.69 11.00 -24.82
CA SER A 149 6.87 10.88 -26.27
C SER A 149 7.45 12.13 -26.94
N ASP A 150 7.31 13.29 -26.30
CA ASP A 150 7.89 14.57 -26.70
C ASP A 150 9.35 14.75 -26.21
N GLY A 151 9.88 13.79 -25.45
CA GLY A 151 11.22 13.80 -24.90
C GLY A 151 11.34 14.49 -23.53
N TYR A 152 10.24 14.99 -22.95
CA TYR A 152 10.25 15.49 -21.58
C TYR A 152 10.59 14.34 -20.61
N LYS A 153 11.49 14.61 -19.67
CA LYS A 153 11.90 13.65 -18.63
C LYS A 153 11.42 14.13 -17.28
N GLN A 154 10.76 13.25 -16.57
CA GLN A 154 10.32 13.49 -15.20
C GLN A 154 10.91 12.41 -14.31
N TYR A 155 11.48 12.84 -13.20
CA TYR A 155 11.90 11.97 -12.12
C TYR A 155 11.25 12.43 -10.82
N HIS A 156 10.76 11.48 -10.04
CA HIS A 156 10.30 11.68 -8.67
C HIS A 156 10.52 10.40 -7.88
N GLU A 157 11.17 10.51 -6.73
CA GLU A 157 11.30 9.40 -5.77
C GLU A 157 10.77 9.84 -4.42
N ALA A 158 9.87 9.03 -3.84
CA ALA A 158 9.29 9.25 -2.53
C ALA A 158 9.67 8.11 -1.59
N LYS A 159 10.16 8.43 -0.40
CA LYS A 159 10.40 7.48 0.69
C LYS A 159 9.59 7.89 1.89
N CYS A 160 8.72 7.00 2.33
CA CYS A 160 7.71 7.32 3.30
C CYS A 160 7.75 6.35 4.49
N SER A 161 7.52 6.90 5.68
CA SER A 161 7.41 6.17 6.93
C SER A 161 6.03 6.38 7.52
N ARG A 162 5.47 5.32 8.10
CA ARG A 162 4.12 5.36 8.64
C ARG A 162 4.02 6.29 9.85
N MET A 163 2.94 7.06 9.90
CA MET A 163 2.55 7.86 11.05
C MET A 163 1.44 7.09 11.76
N ASP A 164 1.74 6.56 12.94
CA ASP A 164 0.81 5.78 13.77
C ASP A 164 -0.04 6.66 14.69
#